data_AF-A0A7S2PAR7-F1
#
_entry.id   AF-A0A7S2PAR7-F1
#
_cell.length_a   1.000
_cell.length_b   1.000
_cell.length_c   1.000
_cell.angle_alpha   90.00
_cell.angle_beta   90.00
_cell.angle_gamma   90.00
#
_symmetry.space_group_name_H-M   'P 1'
#
loop_
_entity.id
_entity.type
_entity.pdbx_description
1 polymer ?
#
loop_
_entity_poly.entity_id
_entity_poly.type
_entity_poly.pdbx_seq_one_letter_code
_entity_poly.pdbx_strand_id
1 'polypeptide(L)'
;GPRGERGGQRVYGWTCELPAVDRAYHQDPVLDTAVEASCPVPVWELRTLAGRYYLRITYSNPGVGVNTSACLAEDTDASANPPQVGMYDRATRELTVNVADALLTFNATGDCGSVAAMEVFALPSPSTMWRVSNGARVDERWHVREFELHATDACAQNVIALRRTLLFSSGYAEGMETGKIADNDLQTVWASACRGCEVGAAWAAAAFDSLQVVKCLKLYQSVHLDKQTETVVLERWNRTAWVVEEVFTDAVGGLWGQYNSRW
;
A
#
# COMPACT_ATOMS: atom_id res chain seq x y z
N GLY A 1 -19.22 -31.54 -26.15
CA GLY A 1 -19.23 -31.76 -24.69
C GLY A 1 -17.95 -31.17 -24.11
N PRO A 2 -17.99 -30.48 -22.95
CA PRO A 2 -17.29 -29.20 -22.82
C PRO A 2 -16.00 -29.19 -21.96
N ARG A 3 -15.15 -28.21 -22.32
CA ARG A 3 -14.32 -27.25 -21.56
C ARG A 3 -13.47 -27.67 -20.35
N GLY A 4 -12.20 -27.25 -20.43
CA GLY A 4 -11.40 -26.77 -19.30
C GLY A 4 -10.50 -25.62 -19.75
N GLU A 5 -11.00 -24.38 -19.74
CA GLU A 5 -10.20 -23.16 -19.88
C GLU A 5 -9.38 -22.94 -18.60
N ARG A 6 -8.07 -22.70 -18.72
CA ARG A 6 -7.25 -22.09 -17.67
C ARG A 6 -6.26 -21.10 -18.28
N GLY A 7 -6.27 -19.87 -17.75
CA GLY A 7 -5.19 -18.88 -17.94
C GLY A 7 -5.48 -17.76 -18.93
N GLY A 8 -6.62 -17.08 -18.82
CA GLY A 8 -6.89 -15.87 -19.61
C GLY A 8 -6.05 -14.68 -19.16
N GLN A 9 -5.03 -14.34 -19.94
CA GLN A 9 -4.37 -13.03 -19.99
C GLN A 9 -5.44 -11.94 -20.23
N ARG A 10 -5.40 -10.81 -19.50
CA ARG A 10 -6.24 -9.65 -19.84
C ARG A 10 -5.45 -8.34 -19.77
N VAL A 11 -5.22 -7.78 -20.96
CA VAL A 11 -4.71 -6.43 -21.24
C VAL A 11 -5.91 -5.49 -21.34
N TYR A 12 -5.81 -4.25 -20.85
CA TYR A 12 -6.87 -3.27 -21.12
C TYR A 12 -6.38 -1.85 -21.47
N GLY A 13 -6.35 -1.57 -22.79
CA GLY A 13 -6.96 -0.42 -23.49
C GLY A 13 -6.48 1.02 -23.28
N TRP A 14 -5.98 1.66 -24.35
CA TRP A 14 -5.54 3.05 -24.51
C TRP A 14 -6.35 3.76 -25.62
N THR A 15 -6.36 5.10 -25.70
CA THR A 15 -6.18 5.86 -26.97
C THR A 15 -5.75 7.31 -26.74
N CYS A 16 -4.48 7.61 -26.97
CA CYS A 16 -3.97 8.84 -27.60
C CYS A 16 -2.70 8.43 -28.35
N GLU A 17 -2.57 8.78 -29.63
CA GLU A 17 -1.35 8.49 -30.38
C GLU A 17 -0.18 9.31 -29.80
N LEU A 18 0.78 8.63 -29.18
CA LEU A 18 2.05 9.21 -28.75
C LEU A 18 3.18 8.68 -29.66
N PRO A 19 4.14 9.53 -30.09
CA PRO A 19 5.36 9.04 -30.72
C PRO A 19 6.14 8.22 -29.69
N ALA A 20 6.74 7.12 -30.16
CA ALA A 20 7.50 6.19 -29.34
C ALA A 20 8.66 6.90 -28.62
N VAL A 21 8.49 7.20 -27.34
CA VAL A 21 9.57 7.58 -26.42
C VAL A 21 9.51 6.62 -25.22
N ASP A 22 10.70 6.20 -24.80
CA ASP A 22 11.08 4.98 -24.06
C ASP A 22 10.12 4.41 -23.01
N ARG A 23 9.79 3.11 -23.22
CA ARG A 23 8.98 2.21 -22.36
C ARG A 23 9.71 1.70 -21.11
N ALA A 24 10.52 2.52 -20.45
CA ALA A 24 11.39 2.04 -19.39
C ALA A 24 11.18 2.80 -18.09
N TYR A 25 10.04 2.62 -17.39
CA TYR A 25 9.94 3.01 -15.98
C TYR A 25 9.03 2.08 -15.14
N HIS A 26 9.63 1.67 -14.02
CA HIS A 26 9.23 0.84 -12.87
C HIS A 26 7.87 0.12 -12.83
N GLN A 27 7.93 -1.21 -12.87
CA GLN A 27 6.90 -2.11 -12.34
C GLN A 27 7.16 -2.31 -10.84
N ASP A 28 6.23 -1.86 -9.98
CA ASP A 28 6.15 -2.35 -8.60
C ASP A 28 5.38 -3.68 -8.62
N PRO A 29 5.99 -4.81 -8.21
CA PRO A 29 5.37 -6.13 -8.29
C PRO A 29 4.16 -6.34 -7.37
N VAL A 30 3.85 -5.39 -6.47
CA VAL A 30 2.71 -5.46 -5.55
C VAL A 30 1.69 -4.35 -5.78
N LEU A 31 2.12 -3.23 -6.34
CA LEU A 31 1.27 -2.13 -6.78
C LEU A 31 1.39 -2.02 -8.31
N ASP A 32 0.76 -2.96 -9.01
CA ASP A 32 0.65 -2.90 -10.47
C ASP A 32 -0.24 -1.72 -10.84
N THR A 33 0.35 -0.52 -10.98
CA THR A 33 0.13 0.52 -11.99
C THR A 33 0.56 1.89 -11.47
N ALA A 34 1.70 2.39 -11.95
CA ALA A 34 1.90 3.83 -12.11
C ALA A 34 2.09 4.07 -13.61
N VAL A 35 1.20 4.84 -14.23
CA VAL A 35 1.26 5.17 -15.65
C VAL A 35 1.16 6.68 -15.77
N GLU A 36 2.20 7.31 -16.31
CA GLU A 36 2.20 8.73 -16.63
C GLU A 36 1.78 8.90 -18.10
N ALA A 37 0.73 9.68 -18.37
CA ALA A 37 0.22 9.91 -19.72
C ALA A 37 -0.04 11.40 -19.95
N SER A 38 0.43 11.93 -21.08
CA SER A 38 0.17 13.29 -21.58
C SER A 38 -0.69 13.18 -22.84
N CYS A 39 -1.93 13.66 -22.79
CA CYS A 39 -2.93 13.42 -23.83
C CYS A 39 -3.72 14.70 -24.18
N PRO A 40 -3.96 15.01 -25.46
CA PRO A 40 -4.67 16.22 -25.90
C PRO A 40 -6.21 16.13 -25.94
N VAL A 41 -6.83 15.00 -25.54
CA VAL A 41 -8.31 14.85 -25.50
C VAL A 41 -8.86 14.75 -24.08
N PRO A 42 -10.08 15.28 -23.82
CA PRO A 42 -10.65 15.48 -22.49
C PRO A 42 -11.29 14.23 -21.85
N VAL A 43 -11.18 13.04 -22.45
CA VAL A 43 -11.80 11.82 -21.87
C VAL A 43 -10.75 10.73 -21.73
N TRP A 44 -10.63 10.17 -20.53
CA TRP A 44 -9.84 8.97 -20.28
C TRP A 44 -10.77 7.84 -19.85
N GLU A 45 -10.72 6.72 -20.56
CA GLU A 45 -11.32 5.48 -20.12
C GLU A 45 -10.20 4.54 -19.70
N LEU A 46 -10.15 4.22 -18.41
CA LEU A 46 -9.26 3.19 -17.90
C LEU A 46 -10.09 1.96 -17.55
N ARG A 47 -9.85 0.87 -18.26
CA ARG A 47 -10.43 -0.43 -17.91
C ARG A 47 -9.61 -1.02 -16.76
N THR A 48 -10.25 -1.16 -15.61
CA THR A 48 -9.64 -1.69 -14.40
C THR A 48 -10.39 -2.94 -13.94
N LEU A 49 -10.02 -3.57 -12.83
CA LEU A 49 -10.93 -4.53 -12.18
C LEU A 49 -11.94 -3.79 -11.32
N ALA A 50 -13.10 -4.39 -11.05
CA ALA A 50 -13.99 -3.86 -10.02
C ALA A 50 -13.23 -3.78 -8.68
N GLY A 51 -13.17 -2.60 -8.07
CA GLY A 51 -12.29 -2.35 -6.94
C GLY A 51 -12.24 -0.89 -6.53
N ARG A 52 -11.59 -0.61 -5.40
CA ARG A 52 -11.37 0.75 -4.94
C ARG A 52 -9.99 1.20 -5.40
N TYR A 53 -9.87 2.42 -5.91
CA TYR A 53 -8.63 2.97 -6.45
C TYR A 53 -8.33 4.29 -5.78
N TYR A 54 -7.06 4.54 -5.51
CA TYR A 54 -6.53 5.86 -5.21
C TYR A 54 -6.06 6.48 -6.52
N LEU A 55 -6.41 7.75 -6.74
CA LEU A 55 -6.14 8.48 -7.95
C LEU A 55 -5.42 9.77 -7.59
N ARG A 56 -4.31 10.04 -8.26
CA ARG A 56 -3.59 11.31 -8.16
C ARG A 56 -3.62 11.99 -9.52
N ILE A 57 -4.26 13.16 -9.57
CA ILE A 57 -4.39 13.97 -10.79
C ILE A 57 -3.51 15.21 -10.61
N THR A 58 -2.52 15.38 -11.49
CA THR A 58 -1.63 16.54 -11.49
C THR A 58 -1.97 17.44 -12.67
N TYR A 59 -2.16 18.73 -12.41
CA TYR A 59 -2.50 19.71 -13.42
C TYR A 59 -1.25 20.49 -13.87
N SER A 60 -1.01 20.58 -15.18
CA SER A 60 -0.03 21.46 -15.80
C SER A 60 -0.62 22.86 -15.91
N ASN A 61 -0.01 23.79 -15.19
CA ASN A 61 -0.11 25.23 -15.45
C ASN A 61 -1.56 25.76 -15.59
N PRO A 62 -2.38 25.72 -14.53
CA PRO A 62 -3.62 26.48 -14.53
C PRO A 62 -3.22 27.96 -14.55
N GLY A 63 -3.44 28.66 -15.65
CA GLY A 63 -3.35 30.12 -15.64
C GLY A 63 -4.18 30.70 -14.49
N VAL A 64 -3.88 31.93 -14.07
CA VAL A 64 -4.68 32.62 -13.04
C VAL A 64 -6.16 32.59 -13.44
N GLY A 65 -7.00 31.94 -12.62
CA GLY A 65 -8.45 31.89 -12.84
C GLY A 65 -8.96 30.72 -13.69
N VAL A 66 -8.10 29.75 -14.07
CA VAL A 66 -8.60 28.53 -14.72
C VAL A 66 -9.29 27.65 -13.68
N ASN A 67 -10.59 27.48 -13.86
CA ASN A 67 -11.42 26.68 -12.97
C ASN A 67 -11.23 25.19 -13.26
N THR A 68 -10.49 24.48 -12.41
CA THR A 68 -10.26 23.02 -12.50
C THR A 68 -11.42 22.18 -11.93
N SER A 69 -12.49 22.81 -11.43
CA SER A 69 -13.64 22.09 -10.86
C SER A 69 -14.41 21.22 -11.87
N ALA A 70 -14.25 21.46 -13.17
CA ALA A 70 -14.86 20.67 -14.24
C ALA A 70 -14.07 19.38 -14.60
N CYS A 71 -12.88 19.19 -14.04
CA CYS A 71 -12.01 18.02 -14.29
C CYS A 71 -12.24 16.97 -13.19
N LEU A 72 -13.33 16.21 -13.30
CA LEU A 72 -13.76 15.23 -12.29
C LEU A 72 -13.72 13.80 -12.84
N ALA A 73 -13.45 12.83 -11.96
CA ALA A 73 -13.79 11.44 -12.20
C ALA A 73 -15.31 11.29 -12.05
N GLU A 74 -15.98 10.56 -12.95
CA GLU A 74 -17.45 10.47 -13.01
C GLU A 74 -18.11 9.88 -11.75
N ASP A 75 -17.33 9.29 -10.83
CA ASP A 75 -17.83 8.66 -9.59
C ASP A 75 -17.32 9.35 -8.31
N THR A 76 -17.06 10.66 -8.36
CA THR A 76 -16.76 11.46 -7.17
C THR A 76 -17.95 12.32 -6.77
N ASP A 77 -18.47 12.13 -5.56
CA ASP A 77 -19.41 13.07 -4.94
C ASP A 77 -18.82 14.48 -5.01
N ALA A 78 -19.53 15.38 -5.70
CA ALA A 78 -19.07 16.72 -6.10
C ALA A 78 -18.90 17.72 -4.93
N SER A 79 -18.78 17.25 -3.69
CA SER A 79 -18.93 18.11 -2.50
C SER A 79 -17.62 18.71 -1.95
N ALA A 80 -16.46 18.37 -2.50
CA ALA A 80 -15.20 18.96 -2.06
C ALA A 80 -14.82 20.15 -2.95
N ASN A 81 -14.89 21.37 -2.40
CA ASN A 81 -14.33 22.56 -3.02
C ASN A 81 -12.83 22.34 -3.29
N PRO A 82 -12.35 22.39 -4.54
CA PRO A 82 -10.93 22.24 -4.80
C PRO A 82 -10.16 23.42 -4.20
N PRO A 83 -8.94 23.20 -3.68
CA PRO A 83 -8.06 24.29 -3.27
C PRO A 83 -7.76 25.20 -4.47
N GLN A 84 -7.84 26.52 -4.27
CA GLN A 84 -7.40 27.50 -5.25
C GLN A 84 -5.88 27.41 -5.40
N VAL A 85 -5.36 27.32 -6.62
CA VAL A 85 -3.93 27.13 -6.90
C VAL A 85 -3.35 28.34 -7.61
N GLY A 86 -2.16 28.79 -7.19
CA GLY A 86 -1.48 29.96 -7.74
C GLY A 86 -0.93 29.73 -9.15
N MET A 87 -0.62 30.83 -9.86
CA MET A 87 -0.22 30.90 -11.29
C MET A 87 0.96 30.00 -11.72
N TYR A 88 1.75 29.49 -10.77
CA TYR A 88 2.93 28.67 -11.03
C TYR A 88 2.94 27.35 -10.25
N ASP A 89 1.87 27.08 -9.50
CA ASP A 89 1.80 25.90 -8.66
C ASP A 89 1.19 24.74 -9.45
N ARG A 90 1.87 23.59 -9.40
CA ARG A 90 1.26 22.32 -9.82
C ARG A 90 0.17 22.00 -8.80
N ALA A 91 -1.08 22.06 -9.23
CA ALA A 91 -2.18 21.53 -8.44
C ALA A 91 -2.08 20.00 -8.48
N THR A 92 -2.12 19.35 -7.32
CA THR A 92 -2.34 17.91 -7.24
C THR A 92 -3.65 17.67 -6.52
N ARG A 93 -4.50 16.82 -7.10
CA ARG A 93 -5.73 16.37 -6.47
C ARG A 93 -5.65 14.88 -6.24
N GLU A 94 -5.94 14.49 -5.01
CA GLU A 94 -5.94 13.11 -4.57
C GLU A 94 -7.38 12.71 -4.26
N LEU A 95 -7.80 11.57 -4.78
CA LEU A 95 -9.17 11.10 -4.63
C LEU A 95 -9.23 9.58 -4.59
N THR A 96 -10.23 9.05 -3.91
CA THR A 96 -10.48 7.61 -3.85
C THR A 96 -11.82 7.31 -4.52
N VAL A 97 -11.83 6.39 -5.47
CA VAL A 97 -13.03 6.00 -6.24
C VAL A 97 -13.33 4.52 -6.07
N ASN A 98 -14.60 4.14 -6.18
CA ASN A 98 -15.03 2.74 -6.21
C ASN A 98 -15.47 2.37 -7.63
N VAL A 99 -14.65 1.65 -8.37
CA VAL A 99 -15.01 1.18 -9.72
C VAL A 99 -15.87 -0.08 -9.60
N ALA A 100 -17.16 0.02 -9.90
CA ALA A 100 -18.08 -1.13 -9.87
C ALA A 100 -17.96 -2.02 -11.13
N ASP A 101 -17.83 -1.39 -12.31
CA ASP A 101 -17.99 -2.07 -13.60
C ASP A 101 -16.69 -2.25 -14.38
N ALA A 102 -15.55 -2.34 -13.69
CA ALA A 102 -14.24 -2.52 -14.33
C ALA A 102 -13.90 -1.42 -15.37
N LEU A 103 -14.54 -0.25 -15.24
CA LEU A 103 -14.35 0.90 -16.09
C LEU A 103 -14.32 2.15 -15.22
N LEU A 104 -13.18 2.84 -15.26
CA LEU A 104 -12.97 4.12 -14.64
C LEU A 104 -12.97 5.18 -15.73
N THR A 105 -14.00 6.02 -15.74
CA THR A 105 -14.16 7.09 -16.72
C THR A 105 -13.81 8.44 -16.10
N PHE A 106 -12.88 9.13 -16.74
CA PHE A 106 -12.60 10.54 -16.51
C PHE A 106 -13.27 11.33 -17.59
N ASN A 107 -14.20 12.16 -17.19
CA ASN A 107 -14.90 13.06 -18.08
C ASN A 107 -14.51 14.48 -17.69
N ALA A 108 -13.57 15.05 -18.44
CA ALA A 108 -13.36 16.48 -18.35
C ALA A 108 -14.53 17.20 -19.02
N THR A 109 -15.47 17.68 -18.23
CA THR A 109 -16.64 18.41 -18.72
C THR A 109 -16.33 19.88 -19.03
N GLY A 110 -15.06 20.22 -19.28
CA GLY A 110 -14.59 21.60 -19.52
C GLY A 110 -13.16 21.66 -20.08
N ASP A 111 -12.52 22.83 -19.97
CA ASP A 111 -11.17 23.12 -20.50
C ASP A 111 -10.05 22.45 -19.66
N CYS A 112 -10.06 21.12 -19.61
CA CYS A 112 -9.08 20.32 -18.88
C CYS A 112 -7.83 20.02 -19.73
N GLY A 113 -7.51 20.88 -20.70
CA GLY A 113 -6.21 20.87 -21.40
C GLY A 113 -5.01 21.09 -20.46
N SER A 114 -5.28 21.31 -19.16
CA SER A 114 -4.31 21.47 -18.08
C SER A 114 -4.08 20.20 -17.25
N VAL A 115 -4.57 19.00 -17.58
CA VAL A 115 -4.12 17.80 -16.85
C VAL A 115 -2.78 17.31 -17.39
N ALA A 116 -1.74 17.39 -16.55
CA ALA A 116 -0.39 16.97 -16.89
C ALA A 116 -0.21 15.45 -16.81
N ALA A 117 -0.80 14.86 -15.75
CA ALA A 117 -0.62 13.47 -15.42
C ALA A 117 -1.79 12.97 -14.59
N MET A 118 -2.07 11.69 -14.74
CA MET A 118 -3.00 10.98 -13.90
C MET A 118 -2.43 9.61 -13.53
N GLU A 119 -2.30 9.37 -12.24
CA GLU A 119 -1.82 8.11 -11.71
C GLU A 119 -2.95 7.37 -11.00
N VAL A 120 -3.08 6.08 -11.29
CA VAL A 120 -4.15 5.21 -10.78
C VAL A 120 -3.54 4.06 -10.02
N PHE A 121 -3.89 3.95 -8.75
CA PHE A 121 -3.36 2.94 -7.84
C PHE A 121 -4.52 2.07 -7.35
N ALA A 122 -4.50 0.78 -7.65
CA ALA A 122 -5.45 -0.14 -7.03
C ALA A 122 -5.24 -0.15 -5.51
N LEU A 123 -6.29 0.09 -4.74
CA LEU A 123 -6.21 -0.12 -3.29
C LEU A 123 -6.12 -1.63 -3.05
N PRO A 124 -5.18 -2.08 -2.20
CA PRO A 124 -5.05 -3.49 -1.90
C PRO A 124 -6.37 -4.06 -1.36
N SER A 125 -6.70 -5.28 -1.79
CA SER A 125 -7.87 -5.98 -1.29
C SER A 125 -7.80 -6.16 0.23
N PRO A 126 -8.95 -6.35 0.92
CA PRO A 126 -8.93 -6.57 2.35
C PRO A 126 -8.14 -7.85 2.63
N SER A 127 -7.39 -7.86 3.72
CA SER A 127 -6.62 -9.04 4.14
C SER A 127 -5.50 -9.47 3.16
N THR A 128 -5.15 -8.64 2.17
CA THR A 128 -3.93 -8.83 1.37
C THR A 128 -2.73 -8.07 1.95
N MET A 129 -2.93 -7.26 2.99
CA MET A 129 -1.83 -6.66 3.73
C MET A 129 -2.03 -6.83 5.22
N TRP A 130 -0.94 -7.13 5.88
CA TRP A 130 -0.86 -7.38 7.31
C TRP A 130 0.37 -6.69 7.85
N ARG A 131 0.26 -6.09 9.03
CA ARG A 131 1.39 -5.47 9.72
C ARG A 131 1.39 -5.81 11.19
N VAL A 132 2.58 -5.73 11.78
CA VAL A 132 2.77 -5.70 13.22
C VAL A 132 3.30 -4.32 13.60
N SER A 133 2.71 -3.71 14.62
CA SER A 133 3.13 -2.41 15.14
C SER A 133 3.48 -2.48 16.62
N ASN A 134 4.28 -1.52 17.09
CA ASN A 134 4.60 -1.40 18.50
C ASN A 134 3.38 -0.88 19.28
N GLY A 135 2.80 -1.72 20.12
CA GLY A 135 1.69 -1.37 21.00
C GLY A 135 2.10 -0.64 22.27
N ALA A 136 3.40 -0.68 22.62
CA ALA A 136 4.00 0.11 23.67
C ALA A 136 5.14 0.98 23.11
N ARG A 137 5.45 2.08 23.81
CA ARG A 137 6.59 2.93 23.48
C ARG A 137 7.88 2.11 23.46
N VAL A 138 8.76 2.40 22.51
CA VAL A 138 10.13 1.86 22.46
C VAL A 138 11.10 3.02 22.69
N ASP A 139 11.99 2.91 23.67
CA ASP A 139 12.86 4.02 24.08
C ASP A 139 13.91 4.38 23.03
N GLU A 140 14.46 3.38 22.35
CA GLU A 140 15.37 3.53 21.21
C GLU A 140 14.66 3.19 19.90
N ARG A 141 15.33 2.51 18.97
CA ARG A 141 14.72 1.94 17.78
C ARG A 141 14.12 0.59 18.12
N TRP A 142 12.97 0.26 17.55
CA TRP A 142 12.46 -1.10 17.63
C TRP A 142 13.27 -2.01 16.73
N HIS A 143 13.92 -3.00 17.32
CA HIS A 143 14.77 -3.97 16.64
C HIS A 143 14.02 -5.30 16.50
N VAL A 144 13.67 -5.64 15.26
CA VAL A 144 13.09 -6.94 14.90
C VAL A 144 14.10 -7.70 14.06
N ARG A 145 14.41 -8.91 14.48
CA ARG A 145 15.30 -9.84 13.76
C ARG A 145 14.50 -10.70 12.81
N GLU A 146 13.36 -11.23 13.26
CA GLU A 146 12.51 -12.06 12.42
C GLU A 146 11.02 -11.82 12.67
N PHE A 147 10.24 -11.96 11.62
CA PHE A 147 8.81 -11.69 11.52
C PHE A 147 8.16 -12.75 10.63
N GLU A 148 7.28 -13.54 11.21
CA GLU A 148 6.50 -14.53 10.49
C GLU A 148 5.00 -14.33 10.73
N LEU A 149 4.22 -14.43 9.67
CA LEU A 149 2.76 -14.49 9.73
C LEU A 149 2.33 -15.90 9.37
N HIS A 150 1.42 -16.48 10.15
CA HIS A 150 0.99 -17.86 9.94
C HIS A 150 -0.52 -17.99 9.76
N ALA A 151 -0.92 -18.88 8.84
CA ALA A 151 -2.34 -19.13 8.52
C ALA A 151 -3.08 -20.04 9.52
N THR A 152 -2.36 -20.60 10.49
CA THR A 152 -2.88 -21.57 11.45
C THR A 152 -2.59 -21.12 12.87
N ASP A 153 -3.49 -21.44 13.81
CA ASP A 153 -3.31 -21.13 15.24
C ASP A 153 -2.05 -21.81 15.82
N ALA A 154 -1.66 -22.97 15.29
CA ALA A 154 -0.44 -23.68 15.68
C ALA A 154 0.86 -23.08 15.10
N CYS A 155 0.77 -21.95 14.38
CA CYS A 155 1.91 -21.24 13.79
C CYS A 155 2.78 -22.12 12.88
N ALA A 156 2.14 -23.03 12.13
CA ALA A 156 2.84 -24.04 11.32
C ALA A 156 3.00 -23.63 9.84
N GLN A 157 2.21 -22.67 9.35
CA GLN A 157 2.18 -22.29 7.93
C GLN A 157 2.57 -20.83 7.73
N ASN A 158 3.87 -20.55 7.60
CA ASN A 158 4.40 -19.19 7.39
C ASN A 158 4.00 -18.67 6.00
N VAL A 159 3.05 -17.74 5.92
CA VAL A 159 2.56 -17.20 4.65
C VAL A 159 3.54 -16.25 3.98
N ILE A 160 4.46 -15.61 4.72
CA ILE A 160 5.53 -14.78 4.15
C ILE A 160 6.48 -15.66 3.34
N ALA A 161 6.85 -16.83 3.87
CA ALA A 161 7.73 -17.77 3.17
C ALA A 161 7.02 -18.53 2.02
N LEU A 162 5.70 -18.79 2.14
CA LEU A 162 4.94 -19.64 1.22
C LEU A 162 4.23 -18.89 0.08
N ARG A 163 4.23 -17.56 0.09
CA ARG A 163 3.48 -16.73 -0.86
C ARG A 163 4.39 -15.66 -1.45
N ARG A 164 4.00 -15.17 -2.62
CA ARG A 164 4.62 -13.96 -3.17
C ARG A 164 4.24 -12.79 -2.27
N THR A 165 5.25 -12.11 -1.76
CA THR A 165 5.10 -11.05 -0.76
C THR A 165 6.04 -9.89 -1.06
N LEU A 166 5.63 -8.69 -0.70
CA LEU A 166 6.49 -7.52 -0.56
C LEU A 166 6.52 -7.12 0.91
N LEU A 167 7.73 -6.97 1.44
CA LEU A 167 7.97 -6.48 2.78
C LEU A 167 8.17 -4.97 2.75
N PHE A 168 7.51 -4.26 3.65
CA PHE A 168 7.61 -2.81 3.79
C PHE A 168 7.43 -2.42 5.27
N SER A 169 7.89 -1.24 5.66
CA SER A 169 7.88 -0.82 7.07
C SER A 169 7.67 0.69 7.19
N SER A 170 7.56 1.17 8.43
CA SER A 170 7.53 2.60 8.79
C SER A 170 8.87 3.33 8.57
N GLY A 171 9.66 2.91 7.59
CA GLY A 171 11.07 3.29 7.40
C GLY A 171 12.05 2.38 8.16
N TYR A 172 13.35 2.68 8.02
CA TYR A 172 14.43 1.94 8.68
C TYR A 172 15.68 2.80 8.91
N ALA A 173 16.59 2.32 9.78
CA ALA A 173 17.94 2.86 9.92
C ALA A 173 18.90 2.30 8.85
N GLU A 174 19.92 3.06 8.48
CA GLU A 174 20.94 2.65 7.49
C GLU A 174 21.57 1.29 7.86
N GLY A 175 21.62 0.36 6.90
CA GLY A 175 22.14 -1.00 7.10
C GLY A 175 21.21 -1.95 7.87
N MET A 176 19.99 -1.50 8.17
CA MET A 176 18.96 -2.24 8.93
C MET A 176 17.63 -2.24 8.17
N GLU A 177 17.71 -2.49 6.85
CA GLU A 177 16.61 -2.41 5.90
C GLU A 177 15.48 -3.42 6.19
N THR A 178 14.28 -3.13 5.70
CA THR A 178 13.09 -3.96 5.94
C THR A 178 13.25 -5.42 5.53
N GLY A 179 14.05 -5.73 4.50
CA GLY A 179 14.25 -7.12 4.07
C GLY A 179 14.81 -8.05 5.16
N LYS A 180 15.47 -7.51 6.18
CA LYS A 180 16.05 -8.25 7.29
C LYS A 180 15.04 -8.82 8.28
N ILE A 181 13.76 -8.43 8.21
CA ILE A 181 12.74 -9.01 9.10
C ILE A 181 12.35 -10.43 8.73
N ALA A 182 12.75 -10.94 7.57
CA ALA A 182 12.34 -12.27 7.09
C ALA A 182 13.42 -12.89 6.18
N ASP A 183 14.68 -12.60 6.45
CA ASP A 183 15.83 -13.16 5.73
C ASP A 183 16.31 -14.50 6.32
N ASN A 184 15.69 -14.96 7.41
CA ASN A 184 16.00 -16.19 8.12
C ASN A 184 17.44 -16.18 8.68
N ASP A 185 17.94 -15.01 9.06
CA ASP A 185 19.20 -14.80 9.76
C ASP A 185 19.00 -13.97 11.04
N LEU A 186 18.97 -14.65 12.19
CA LEU A 186 18.88 -14.01 13.50
C LEU A 186 20.04 -13.06 13.84
N GLN A 187 21.13 -13.02 13.06
CA GLN A 187 22.21 -12.05 13.25
C GLN A 187 21.91 -10.70 12.59
N THR A 188 21.04 -10.66 11.57
CA THR A 188 20.59 -9.41 10.98
C THR A 188 19.47 -8.79 11.82
N VAL A 189 19.12 -7.54 11.51
CA VAL A 189 18.09 -6.80 12.23
C VAL A 189 17.52 -5.73 11.33
N TRP A 190 16.20 -5.62 11.30
CA TRP A 190 15.53 -4.39 10.95
C TRP A 190 15.41 -3.50 12.18
N ALA A 191 15.67 -2.22 12.01
CA ALA A 191 15.46 -1.23 13.05
C ALA A 191 14.59 -0.09 12.53
N SER A 192 13.56 0.26 13.28
CA SER A 192 12.67 1.36 12.96
C SER A 192 13.41 2.67 12.69
N ALA A 193 12.88 3.52 11.81
CA ALA A 193 13.44 4.85 11.52
C ALA A 193 13.37 5.82 12.70
N CYS A 194 12.34 5.72 13.55
CA CYS A 194 12.23 6.49 14.79
C CYS A 194 13.20 5.98 15.87
N ARG A 195 13.61 6.89 16.76
CA ARG A 195 14.14 6.61 18.10
C ARG A 195 13.15 7.18 19.10
N GLY A 196 12.87 6.47 20.20
CA GLY A 196 11.78 6.88 21.10
C GLY A 196 10.43 6.72 20.42
N CYS A 197 10.22 5.59 19.74
CA CYS A 197 9.03 5.35 18.94
C CYS A 197 7.77 5.33 19.81
N GLU A 198 6.87 6.29 19.57
CA GLU A 198 5.54 6.31 20.17
C GLU A 198 4.72 5.08 19.73
N VAL A 199 3.64 4.78 20.46
CA VAL A 199 2.73 3.68 20.14
C VAL A 199 2.25 3.78 18.68
N GLY A 200 2.41 2.71 17.91
CA GLY A 200 2.02 2.61 16.51
C GLY A 200 2.96 3.29 15.50
N ALA A 201 4.02 3.98 15.97
CA ALA A 201 4.93 4.70 15.09
C ALA A 201 5.91 3.78 14.35
N ALA A 202 6.30 2.67 14.97
CA ALA A 202 7.16 1.65 14.39
C ALA A 202 6.33 0.43 13.97
N TRP A 203 6.40 0.07 12.69
CA TRP A 203 5.69 -1.11 12.19
C TRP A 203 6.43 -1.75 11.01
N ALA A 204 6.23 -3.06 10.87
CA ALA A 204 6.70 -3.86 9.75
C ALA A 204 5.52 -4.64 9.16
N ALA A 205 5.49 -4.78 7.84
CA ALA A 205 4.32 -5.24 7.11
C ALA A 205 4.70 -6.15 5.94
N ALA A 206 3.74 -6.97 5.56
CA ALA A 206 3.77 -7.81 4.37
C ALA A 206 2.51 -7.55 3.53
N ALA A 207 2.71 -7.36 2.23
CA ALA A 207 1.66 -7.28 1.24
C ALA A 207 1.74 -8.49 0.30
N PHE A 208 0.58 -9.07 -0.01
CA PHE A 208 0.44 -10.32 -0.75
C PHE A 208 -0.37 -10.08 -2.03
N ASP A 209 -0.11 -10.89 -3.04
CA ASP A 209 -0.87 -10.90 -4.30
C ASP A 209 -2.26 -11.55 -4.18
N SER A 210 -2.55 -12.16 -3.03
CA SER A 210 -3.75 -12.91 -2.74
C SER A 210 -4.18 -12.73 -1.28
N LEU A 211 -5.47 -12.96 -1.00
CA LEU A 211 -6.01 -12.87 0.35
C LEU A 211 -5.27 -13.83 1.28
N GLN A 212 -4.76 -13.30 2.39
CA GLN A 212 -4.20 -14.11 3.46
C GLN A 212 -5.11 -14.09 4.68
N VAL A 213 -5.30 -15.26 5.26
CA VAL A 213 -5.83 -15.42 6.61
C VAL A 213 -4.62 -15.60 7.52
N VAL A 214 -4.40 -14.68 8.44
CA VAL A 214 -3.37 -14.79 9.47
C VAL A 214 -4.05 -15.07 10.79
N LYS A 215 -3.55 -16.07 11.52
CA LYS A 215 -4.06 -16.49 12.83
C LYS A 215 -3.00 -16.58 13.90
N CYS A 216 -1.73 -16.45 13.50
CA CYS A 216 -0.63 -16.43 14.42
C CYS A 216 0.49 -15.53 13.89
N LEU A 217 1.10 -14.79 14.80
CA LEU A 217 2.32 -14.03 14.61
C LEU A 217 3.46 -14.75 15.33
N LYS A 218 4.60 -14.93 14.66
CA LYS A 218 5.87 -15.20 15.35
C LYS A 218 6.80 -14.03 15.15
N LEU A 219 7.43 -13.58 16.22
CA LEU A 219 8.29 -12.41 16.21
C LEU A 219 9.53 -12.69 17.06
N TYR A 220 10.68 -12.31 16.54
CA TYR A 220 11.93 -12.27 17.29
C TYR A 220 12.42 -10.83 17.36
N GLN A 221 12.31 -10.19 18.52
CA GLN A 221 12.83 -8.84 18.76
C GLN A 221 14.08 -8.84 19.64
N SER A 222 14.73 -7.68 19.76
CA SER A 222 15.94 -7.48 20.57
C SER A 222 15.77 -7.97 22.02
N VAL A 223 16.85 -8.46 22.63
CA VAL A 223 16.90 -8.79 24.07
C VAL A 223 17.02 -7.55 24.97
N HIS A 224 17.45 -6.42 24.39
CA HIS A 224 17.59 -5.17 25.11
C HIS A 224 16.23 -4.48 25.24
N LEU A 225 15.81 -4.19 26.48
CA LEU A 225 14.50 -3.64 26.83
C LEU A 225 14.20 -2.31 26.12
N ASP A 226 15.21 -1.47 25.91
CA ASP A 226 15.11 -0.18 25.22
C ASP A 226 14.85 -0.32 23.71
N LYS A 227 15.07 -1.50 23.12
CA LYS A 227 14.96 -1.77 21.67
C LYS A 227 13.87 -2.77 21.32
N GLN A 228 12.99 -3.08 22.25
CA GLN A 228 11.85 -3.96 22.07
C GLN A 228 10.56 -3.24 22.49
N THR A 229 9.42 -3.83 22.17
CA THR A 229 8.12 -3.38 22.68
C THR A 229 7.50 -4.51 23.49
N GLU A 230 6.87 -4.17 24.61
CA GLU A 230 6.17 -5.11 25.48
C GLU A 230 4.78 -5.48 24.94
N THR A 231 4.22 -4.64 24.07
CA THR A 231 2.93 -4.90 23.42
C THR A 231 3.13 -4.89 21.92
N VAL A 232 2.64 -5.90 21.21
CA VAL A 232 2.59 -5.90 19.73
C VAL A 232 1.15 -5.95 19.26
N VAL A 233 0.85 -5.17 18.22
CA VAL A 233 -0.49 -5.09 17.63
C VAL A 233 -0.45 -5.69 16.24
N LEU A 234 -1.22 -6.74 16.01
CA LEU A 234 -1.43 -7.31 14.69
C LEU A 234 -2.59 -6.58 14.03
N GLU A 235 -2.32 -6.02 12.85
CA GLU A 235 -3.28 -5.22 12.11
C GLU A 235 -3.42 -5.73 10.68
N ARG A 236 -4.63 -5.56 10.15
CA ARG A 236 -4.99 -5.98 8.80
C ARG A 236 -5.52 -4.80 8.02
N TRP A 237 -5.17 -4.72 6.74
CA TRP A 237 -5.75 -3.74 5.86
C TRP A 237 -7.18 -4.11 5.47
N ASN A 238 -8.13 -3.19 5.65
CA ASN A 238 -9.54 -3.40 5.32
C ASN A 238 -10.01 -2.64 4.05
N ARG A 239 -9.09 -2.18 3.20
CA ARG A 239 -9.27 -1.22 2.07
C ARG A 239 -9.26 0.26 2.43
N THR A 240 -9.56 0.61 3.67
CA THR A 240 -9.69 2.02 4.08
C THR A 240 -8.72 2.42 5.18
N ALA A 241 -8.40 1.47 6.05
CA ALA A 241 -7.54 1.68 7.19
C ALA A 241 -6.91 0.35 7.60
N TRP A 242 -5.89 0.47 8.44
CA TRP A 242 -5.45 -0.63 9.27
C TRP A 242 -6.47 -0.82 10.38
N VAL A 243 -7.00 -2.03 10.49
CA VAL A 243 -7.85 -2.43 11.60
C VAL A 243 -7.07 -3.36 12.50
N VAL A 244 -7.20 -3.16 13.80
CA VAL A 244 -6.62 -4.06 14.80
C VAL A 244 -7.31 -5.41 14.68
N GLU A 245 -6.52 -6.45 14.42
CA GLU A 245 -6.97 -7.83 14.46
C GLU A 245 -6.75 -8.37 15.88
N GLU A 246 -5.58 -8.11 16.48
CA GLU A 246 -5.23 -8.63 17.79
C GLU A 246 -4.18 -7.74 18.50
N VAL A 247 -4.20 -7.74 19.84
CA VAL A 247 -3.24 -7.04 20.70
C VAL A 247 -2.63 -8.06 21.66
N PHE A 248 -1.30 -8.14 21.70
CA PHE A 248 -0.58 -9.08 22.56
C PHE A 248 0.25 -8.30 23.58
N THR A 249 -0.05 -8.44 24.87
CA THR A 249 0.47 -7.57 25.96
C THR A 249 1.71 -8.08 26.69
N ASP A 250 2.30 -9.20 26.24
CA ASP A 250 3.46 -9.82 26.87
C ASP A 250 4.49 -10.21 25.81
N ALA A 251 4.80 -9.24 24.93
CA ALA A 251 5.75 -9.44 23.85
C ALA A 251 7.17 -9.48 24.39
N VAL A 252 7.74 -10.68 24.39
CA VAL A 252 9.10 -10.95 24.86
C VAL A 252 10.14 -10.67 23.78
N GLY A 253 11.37 -10.37 24.17
CA GLY A 253 12.50 -10.26 23.27
C GLY A 253 13.67 -11.16 23.65
N GLY A 254 14.62 -11.29 22.73
CA GLY A 254 15.73 -12.23 22.85
C GLY A 254 15.35 -13.70 22.65
N LEU A 255 14.10 -14.01 22.33
CA LEU A 255 13.59 -15.33 22.00
C LEU A 255 12.39 -15.23 21.04
N TRP A 256 11.99 -16.34 20.45
CA TRP A 256 10.81 -16.42 19.60
C TRP A 256 9.53 -16.26 20.41
N GLY A 257 8.87 -15.13 20.27
CA GLY A 257 7.49 -14.96 20.70
C GLY A 257 6.54 -15.62 19.71
N GLN A 258 5.54 -16.33 20.23
CA GLN A 258 4.47 -16.95 19.45
C GLN A 258 3.14 -16.44 19.96
N TYR A 259 2.42 -15.71 19.11
CA TYR A 259 1.23 -14.93 19.48
C TYR A 259 0.04 -15.38 18.66
N ASN A 260 -0.99 -15.90 19.32
CA ASN A 260 -2.23 -16.36 18.70
C ASN A 260 -3.40 -16.21 19.69
N SER A 261 -4.61 -16.17 19.16
CA SER A 261 -5.86 -16.01 19.93
C SER A 261 -6.31 -17.24 20.72
N ARG A 262 -5.48 -18.29 20.82
CA ARG A 262 -5.84 -19.52 21.53
C ARG A 262 -5.53 -19.51 23.03
N TRP A 263 -5.04 -18.40 23.59
CA TRP A 263 -4.70 -18.28 25.00
C TRP A 263 -5.07 -16.92 25.56
#